data_AF-A0A4J1UEW4-F1
#
_entry.id   AF-A0A4J1UEW4-F1
#
_cell.length_a   1.000
_cell.length_b   1.000
_cell.length_c   1.000
_cell.angle_alpha   90.00
_cell.angle_beta   90.00
_cell.angle_gamma   90.00
#
_symmetry.space_group_name_H-M   'P 1'
#
loop_
_entity.id
_entity.type
_entity.pdbx_description
1 polymer ?
#
loop_
_entity_poly.entity_id
_entity_poly.type
_entity_poly.pdbx_seq_one_letter_code
_entity_poly.pdbx_strand_id
1 'polypeptide(L)'
;MNDLGLYNLPSNITQSKGFKIHLSASILNANLVAKKFFDFIFSREKKINFKILVSIKELSLQNTGLNGYSQVGKFITIYPKDNKEFQRLLHKLEILYKGVKGVNIPSDFNLARLYITDMGSS
;
A
#
# COMPACT_ATOMS: atom_id res chain seq x y z
N MET A 1 12.70 -15.34 -8.14
CA MET A 1 11.60 -15.71 -7.21
C MET A 1 12.20 -15.81 -5.83
N ASN A 2 11.98 -14.82 -4.98
CA ASN A 2 12.15 -14.95 -3.53
C ASN A 2 10.98 -14.15 -2.94
N ASP A 3 10.09 -14.87 -2.25
CA ASP A 3 8.92 -14.34 -1.58
C ASP A 3 9.33 -13.27 -0.56
N LEU A 4 9.00 -12.02 -0.87
CA LEU A 4 9.20 -10.88 0.01
C LEU A 4 8.06 -10.85 1.03
N GLY A 5 8.33 -11.39 2.23
CA GLY A 5 7.66 -11.11 3.50
C GLY A 5 6.22 -10.61 3.42
N LEU A 6 5.27 -11.51 3.12
CA LEU A 6 3.84 -11.19 3.04
C LEU A 6 3.15 -11.61 4.34
N TYR A 7 2.84 -10.66 5.22
CA TYR A 7 1.91 -10.93 6.32
C TYR A 7 0.48 -10.58 5.89
N ASN A 8 -0.38 -11.61 6.00
CA ASN A 8 -1.81 -11.72 5.71
C ASN A 8 -2.22 -11.84 4.22
N LEU A 9 -1.71 -12.89 3.55
CA LEU A 9 -2.46 -13.56 2.50
C LEU A 9 -3.42 -14.58 3.18
N PRO A 10 -4.76 -14.43 3.14
CA PRO A 10 -5.56 -15.64 2.95
C PRO A 10 -5.00 -16.32 1.71
N SER A 11 -4.72 -17.61 1.82
CA SER A 11 -3.95 -18.46 0.89
C SER A 11 -4.42 -18.49 -0.58
N ASN A 12 -5.40 -17.67 -0.96
CA ASN A 12 -6.06 -17.63 -2.25
C ASN A 12 -6.11 -16.23 -2.93
N ILE A 13 -5.25 -15.25 -2.58
CA ILE A 13 -5.25 -13.97 -3.33
C ILE A 13 -4.50 -14.13 -4.66
N THR A 14 -5.18 -14.72 -5.62
CA THR A 14 -4.91 -14.55 -7.06
C THR A 14 -5.87 -13.49 -7.59
N GLN A 15 -5.68 -12.23 -7.19
CA GLN A 15 -6.46 -11.14 -7.78
C GLN A 15 -5.93 -10.85 -9.19
N SER A 16 -6.47 -11.60 -10.16
CA SER A 16 -6.12 -11.53 -11.58
C SER A 16 -6.80 -10.37 -12.31
N LYS A 17 -7.81 -9.73 -11.68
CA LYS A 17 -8.61 -8.63 -12.23
C LYS A 17 -9.01 -7.63 -11.13
N GLY A 18 -9.25 -6.38 -11.51
CA GLY A 18 -9.68 -5.29 -10.60
C GLY A 18 -8.55 -4.38 -10.11
N PHE A 19 -8.88 -3.48 -9.18
CA PHE A 19 -7.97 -2.42 -8.72
C PHE A 19 -7.16 -2.82 -7.49
N LYS A 20 -5.90 -2.36 -7.40
CA LYS A 20 -5.06 -2.39 -6.19
C LYS A 20 -4.87 -0.99 -5.66
N ILE A 21 -4.81 -0.83 -4.33
CA ILE A 21 -4.48 0.44 -3.69
C ILE A 21 -3.11 0.31 -3.03
N HIS A 22 -2.18 1.20 -3.35
CA HIS A 22 -0.87 1.26 -2.72
C HIS A 22 -0.78 2.44 -1.78
N LEU A 23 -0.37 2.19 -0.53
CA LEU A 23 0.04 3.25 0.40
C LEU A 23 1.55 3.39 0.34
N SER A 24 2.00 4.59 0.01
CA SER A 24 3.42 4.86 -0.02
C SER A 24 3.97 5.33 1.32
N ALA A 25 5.18 4.88 1.63
CA ALA A 25 5.92 5.33 2.79
C ALA A 25 7.42 5.43 2.52
N SER A 26 8.07 6.15 3.39
CA SER A 26 9.50 6.30 3.51
C SER A 26 9.99 5.63 4.77
N ILE A 27 11.30 5.48 4.92
CA ILE A 27 11.90 4.97 6.15
C ILE A 27 11.48 5.82 7.37
N LEU A 28 11.39 7.14 7.22
CA LEU A 28 11.11 8.06 8.32
C LEU A 28 9.66 7.98 8.81
N ASN A 29 8.71 7.65 7.94
CA ASN A 29 7.28 7.64 8.27
C ASN A 29 6.62 6.25 8.17
N ALA A 30 7.36 5.19 7.85
CA ALA A 30 6.84 3.83 7.73
C ALA A 30 6.06 3.39 8.98
N ASN A 31 6.61 3.64 10.17
CA ASN A 31 5.95 3.29 11.43
C ASN A 31 4.63 4.04 11.64
N LEU A 32 4.58 5.34 11.30
CA LEU A 32 3.37 6.14 11.40
C LEU A 32 2.30 5.64 10.40
N VAL A 33 2.71 5.36 9.16
CA VAL A 33 1.82 4.86 8.12
C VAL A 33 1.26 3.49 8.48
N ALA A 34 2.12 2.57 8.94
CA ALA A 34 1.73 1.24 9.40
C ALA A 34 0.78 1.32 10.60
N LYS A 35 1.10 2.13 11.61
CA LYS A 35 0.24 2.29 12.79
C LYS A 35 -1.16 2.77 12.39
N LYS A 36 -1.25 3.85 11.59
CA LYS A 36 -2.54 4.35 11.10
C LYS A 36 -3.32 3.30 10.31
N PHE A 37 -2.63 2.52 9.47
CA PHE A 37 -3.26 1.45 8.69
C PHE A 37 -3.80 0.35 9.59
N PHE A 38 -3.00 -0.15 10.54
CA PHE A 38 -3.43 -1.19 11.47
C PHE A 38 -4.57 -0.73 12.38
N ASP A 39 -4.49 0.49 12.92
CA ASP A 39 -5.59 1.09 13.70
C ASP A 39 -6.88 1.15 12.87
N PHE A 40 -6.79 1.52 11.59
CA PHE A 40 -7.92 1.56 10.67
C PHE A 40 -8.53 0.19 10.41
N ILE A 41 -7.73 -0.82 10.06
CA ILE A 41 -8.26 -2.15 9.73
C ILE A 41 -8.80 -2.88 10.95
N PHE A 42 -8.16 -2.75 12.13
CA PHE A 42 -8.65 -3.43 13.33
C PHE A 42 -9.91 -2.80 13.91
N SER A 43 -10.06 -1.47 13.81
CA SER A 43 -11.23 -0.77 14.34
C SER A 43 -12.43 -0.74 13.37
N ARG A 44 -12.19 -0.68 12.06
CA ARG A 44 -13.25 -0.36 11.08
C ARG A 44 -13.35 -1.34 9.91
N GLU A 45 -12.30 -2.12 9.61
CA GLU A 45 -12.20 -2.88 8.35
C GLU A 45 -11.49 -4.24 8.47
N LYS A 46 -12.01 -5.13 9.33
CA LYS A 46 -11.36 -6.39 9.73
C LYS A 46 -11.16 -7.44 8.63
N LYS A 47 -11.69 -7.23 7.42
CA LYS A 47 -11.71 -8.22 6.31
C LYS A 47 -11.00 -7.75 5.04
N ILE A 48 -10.13 -6.73 5.14
CA ILE A 48 -9.35 -6.27 4.01
C ILE A 48 -8.16 -7.20 3.77
N ASN A 49 -7.96 -7.58 2.51
CA ASN A 49 -6.77 -8.26 2.03
C ASN A 49 -5.64 -7.25 1.76
N PHE A 50 -4.43 -7.48 2.27
CA PHE A 50 -3.30 -6.58 2.03
C PHE A 50 -1.96 -7.32 2.11
N LYS A 51 -0.90 -6.68 1.62
CA LYS A 51 0.49 -6.98 1.91
C LYS A 51 1.22 -5.74 2.40
N ILE A 52 2.27 -5.92 3.18
CA ILE A 52 3.12 -4.86 3.72
C ILE A 52 4.58 -5.31 3.68
N LEU A 53 5.52 -4.41 3.41
CA LEU A 53 6.95 -4.70 3.56
C LEU A 53 7.30 -4.83 5.05
N VAL A 54 8.00 -5.90 5.43
CA VAL A 54 8.17 -6.28 6.84
C VAL A 54 9.34 -5.59 7.53
N SER A 55 10.23 -4.96 6.78
CA SER A 55 11.38 -4.26 7.35
C SER A 55 11.68 -2.93 6.68
N ILE A 56 12.26 -2.03 7.49
CA ILE A 56 12.84 -0.77 7.00
C ILE A 56 13.94 -1.04 5.96
N LYS A 57 14.68 -2.14 6.06
CA LYS A 57 15.70 -2.55 5.09
C LYS A 57 15.09 -2.85 3.73
N GLU A 58 13.99 -3.59 3.67
CA GLU A 58 13.28 -3.87 2.41
C GLU A 58 12.64 -2.61 1.83
N LEU A 59 12.04 -1.76 2.68
CA LEU A 59 11.51 -0.48 2.25
C LEU A 59 12.62 0.43 1.69
N SER A 60 13.79 0.47 2.33
CA SER A 60 14.97 1.18 1.87
C SER A 60 15.41 0.66 0.50
N LEU A 61 15.53 -0.67 0.36
CA LEU A 61 15.94 -1.32 -0.89
C LEU A 61 14.92 -1.03 -2.00
N GLN A 62 13.63 -1.13 -1.71
CA GLN A 62 12.58 -0.85 -2.69
C GLN A 62 12.57 0.63 -3.10
N ASN A 63 12.86 1.54 -2.16
CA ASN A 63 12.95 2.97 -2.43
C ASN A 63 14.21 3.38 -3.22
N THR A 64 15.21 2.51 -3.37
CA THR A 64 16.36 2.78 -4.25
C THR A 64 15.99 2.77 -5.74
N GLY A 65 14.85 2.17 -6.11
CA GLY A 65 14.46 1.99 -7.52
C GLY A 65 15.24 0.93 -8.28
N LEU A 66 16.24 0.27 -7.65
CA LEU A 66 17.07 -0.77 -8.28
C LEU A 66 16.28 -1.99 -8.76
N ASN A 67 15.12 -2.26 -8.14
CA ASN A 67 14.20 -3.34 -8.52
C ASN A 67 13.06 -2.86 -9.44
N GLY A 68 13.25 -1.71 -10.10
CA GLY A 68 12.27 -1.04 -10.95
C GLY A 68 11.61 0.16 -10.26
N TYR A 69 11.65 1.31 -10.92
CA TYR A 69 11.10 2.58 -10.42
C TYR A 69 9.62 2.51 -10.07
N SER A 70 8.85 1.63 -10.73
CA SER A 70 7.42 1.43 -10.45
C SER A 70 7.15 0.89 -9.05
N GLN A 71 8.15 0.36 -8.35
CA GLN A 71 8.01 -0.21 -7.01
C GLN A 71 8.36 0.78 -5.90
N VAL A 72 9.03 1.89 -6.23
CA VAL A 72 9.46 2.91 -5.28
C VAL A 72 8.24 3.42 -4.49
N GLY A 73 8.40 3.48 -3.17
CA GLY A 73 7.37 3.95 -2.25
C GLY A 73 6.33 2.92 -1.84
N LYS A 74 6.05 1.83 -2.61
CA LYS A 74 4.95 0.87 -2.35
C LYS A 74 5.14 0.07 -1.06
N PHE A 75 4.76 0.65 0.07
CA PHE A 75 4.96 0.06 1.40
C PHE A 75 3.85 -0.92 1.76
N ILE A 76 2.59 -0.52 1.55
CA ILE A 76 1.41 -1.39 1.75
C ILE A 76 0.67 -1.49 0.42
N THR A 77 0.24 -2.68 0.05
CA THR A 77 -0.69 -2.91 -1.07
C THR A 77 -1.95 -3.55 -0.55
N ILE A 78 -3.10 -2.96 -0.87
CA ILE A 78 -4.43 -3.43 -0.50
C ILE A 78 -5.09 -4.02 -1.75
N TYR A 79 -5.81 -5.12 -1.55
CA TYR A 79 -6.49 -5.92 -2.56
C TYR A 79 -8.01 -5.93 -2.28
N PRO A 80 -8.74 -4.86 -2.66
CA PRO A 80 -10.20 -4.84 -2.57
C PRO A 80 -10.82 -6.01 -3.34
N LYS A 81 -11.79 -6.71 -2.77
CA LYS A 81 -12.44 -7.87 -3.40
C LYS A 81 -13.33 -7.51 -4.59
N ASP A 82 -13.83 -6.28 -4.65
CA ASP A 82 -14.72 -5.76 -5.69
C ASP A 82 -14.63 -4.23 -5.82
N ASN A 83 -15.28 -3.67 -6.85
CA ASN A 83 -15.28 -2.23 -7.11
C ASN A 83 -15.95 -1.40 -6.00
N LYS A 84 -16.94 -1.95 -5.30
CA LYS A 84 -17.62 -1.25 -4.19
C LYS A 84 -16.69 -1.12 -3.00
N GLU A 85 -15.97 -2.20 -2.67
CA GLU A 85 -14.93 -2.18 -1.64
C GLU A 85 -13.80 -1.24 -2.03
N PHE A 86 -13.36 -1.25 -3.29
CA PHE A 86 -12.32 -0.35 -3.78
C PHE A 86 -12.69 1.13 -3.55
N GLN A 87 -13.84 1.57 -4.04
CA GLN A 87 -14.28 2.98 -3.88
C GLN A 87 -14.42 3.38 -2.41
N ARG A 88 -15.00 2.50 -1.60
CA ARG A 88 -15.19 2.71 -0.16
C ARG A 88 -13.86 2.84 0.57
N LEU A 89 -12.89 1.97 0.26
CA LEU A 89 -11.55 2.01 0.86
C LEU A 89 -10.77 3.22 0.40
N LEU A 90 -10.83 3.56 -0.89
CA LEU A 90 -10.16 4.73 -1.45
C LEU A 90 -10.57 5.99 -0.69
N HIS A 91 -11.88 6.26 -0.59
CA HIS A 91 -12.39 7.42 0.12
C HIS A 91 -11.99 7.46 1.61
N LYS A 92 -12.06 6.31 2.32
CA LYS A 92 -11.67 6.25 3.74
C LYS A 92 -10.17 6.46 3.95
N LEU A 93 -9.34 5.91 3.07
CA LEU A 93 -7.89 6.04 3.15
C LEU A 93 -7.45 7.47 2.80
N GLU A 94 -8.09 8.11 1.81
CA GLU A 94 -7.84 9.52 1.50
C GLU A 94 -8.08 10.40 2.73
N ILE A 95 -9.20 10.21 3.44
CA ILE A 95 -9.50 10.93 4.68
C ILE A 95 -8.47 10.61 5.77
N LEU A 96 -8.12 9.33 5.95
CA LEU A 96 -7.21 8.87 7.02
C LEU A 96 -5.79 9.44 6.91
N TYR A 97 -5.31 9.58 5.67
CA TYR A 97 -3.95 10.05 5.35
C TYR A 97 -3.90 11.51 4.91
N LYS A 98 -5.04 12.21 4.85
CA LYS A 98 -5.09 13.65 4.62
C LYS A 98 -4.20 14.37 5.64
N GLY A 99 -3.23 15.14 5.14
CA GLY A 99 -2.31 15.93 5.98
C GLY A 99 -1.12 15.17 6.59
N VAL A 100 -0.98 13.85 6.35
CA VAL A 100 0.23 13.10 6.74
C VAL A 100 1.36 13.43 5.74
N LYS A 101 2.41 14.11 6.19
CA LYS A 101 3.57 14.48 5.34
C LYS A 101 4.35 13.22 4.90
N GLY A 102 4.54 13.04 3.59
CA GLY A 102 5.42 12.04 2.97
C GLY A 102 6.88 12.50 2.94
N VAL A 103 7.82 11.61 2.59
CA VAL A 103 9.22 12.00 2.33
C VAL A 103 9.41 12.38 0.87
N ASN A 104 10.25 13.38 0.64
CA ASN A 104 10.73 13.77 -0.68
C ASN A 104 11.48 12.61 -1.34
N ILE A 105 10.86 12.05 -2.37
CA ILE A 105 11.54 11.22 -3.36
C ILE A 105 12.02 12.19 -4.46
N PRO A 106 13.25 12.09 -4.99
CA PRO A 106 13.70 12.87 -6.15
C PRO A 106 13.06 12.31 -7.43
N SER A 107 11.74 12.43 -7.50
CA SER A 107 10.86 12.39 -8.66
C SER A 107 9.45 12.65 -8.14
N ASP A 108 9.05 13.91 -8.24
CA ASP A 108 7.68 14.41 -8.16
C ASP A 108 6.82 14.15 -6.89
N PHE A 109 6.73 15.24 -6.11
CA PHE A 109 5.57 15.71 -5.33
C PHE A 109 5.09 14.93 -4.09
N ASN A 110 5.29 15.58 -2.93
CA ASN A 110 4.49 15.59 -1.70
C ASN A 110 3.23 14.70 -1.66
N LEU A 111 3.25 13.69 -0.79
CA LEU A 111 2.19 13.10 0.06
C LEU A 111 2.43 11.59 0.23
N ALA A 112 1.85 10.98 1.27
CA ALA A 112 1.52 9.55 1.23
C ALA A 112 0.51 9.33 0.08
N ARG A 113 1.00 9.23 -1.16
CA ARG A 113 0.14 9.04 -2.33
C ARG A 113 -0.49 7.66 -2.25
N LEU A 114 -1.81 7.64 -2.38
CA LEU A 114 -2.55 6.47 -2.80
C LEU A 114 -2.25 6.27 -4.28
N TYR A 115 -1.65 5.15 -4.66
CA TYR A 115 -1.54 4.78 -6.07
C TYR A 115 -2.54 3.69 -6.39
N ILE A 116 -3.27 3.85 -7.48
CA ILE A 116 -4.21 2.86 -7.98
C ILE A 116 -3.52 2.15 -9.14
N THR A 117 -3.55 0.81 -9.13
CA THR A 117 -3.16 0.02 -10.30
C THR A 117 -4.38 -0.73 -10.79
N ASP A 118 -4.75 -0.49 -12.05
CA ASP A 118 -5.76 -1.25 -12.77
C ASP A 118 -5.14 -2.52 -13.36
N MET A 119 -5.72 -3.68 -13.07
CA MET A 119 -5.31 -4.97 -13.64
C MET A 119 -6.12 -5.34 -14.90
N GLY A 120 -6.96 -4.43 -15.39
CA GLY A 120 -7.83 -4.60 -16.55
C GLY A 120 -9.19 -5.21 -16.19
N SER A 121 -10.22 -4.73 -16.88
CA SER A 121 -11.53 -5.36 -16.99
C SER A 121 -11.56 -6.17 -18.29
N SER A 122 -11.65 -7.49 -18.20
CA SER A 122 -12.04 -8.32 -19.34
C SER A 122 -13.49 -8.07 -19.74
#